data_AF-A0A925FUN4-F1
#
_entry.id   AF-A0A925FUN4-F1
#
_cell.length_a   1.000
_cell.length_b   1.000
_cell.length_c   1.000
_cell.angle_alpha   90.00
_cell.angle_beta   90.00
_cell.angle_gamma   90.00
#
_symmetry.space_group_name_H-M   'P 1'
#
loop_
_entity.id
_entity.type
_entity.pdbx_description
1 polymer ?
#
loop_
_entity_poly.entity_id
_entity_poly.type
_entity_poly.pdbx_seq_one_letter_code
_entity_poly.pdbx_strand_id
1 'polypeptide(L)'
;MDYLAGHLSAEESHEIEKLMAENEFVNDAMEGLSGLSNKKNLESLVEQLNTDLHKKLEEKKNRKKKRRVKEYSWVYLALILIIVLVVVAVFMILRLQQSR
;
A
#
# COMPACT_ATOMS: atom_id res chain seq x y z
N MET A 1 7.21 16.46 -18.99
CA MET A 1 8.34 17.36 -18.64
C MET A 1 8.75 18.24 -19.80
N ASP A 2 8.33 17.87 -21.02
CA ASP A 2 8.78 18.44 -22.29
C ASP A 2 8.46 19.93 -22.43
N TYR A 3 7.37 20.42 -21.84
CA TYR A 3 7.06 21.86 -21.78
C TYR A 3 8.15 22.66 -21.06
N LEU A 4 8.54 22.24 -19.85
CA LEU A 4 9.60 22.92 -19.08
C LEU A 4 11.00 22.66 -19.60
N ALA A 5 11.19 21.55 -20.32
CA ALA A 5 12.45 21.18 -20.95
C ALA A 5 12.63 21.81 -22.36
N GLY A 6 11.59 22.48 -22.90
CA GLY A 6 11.62 23.10 -24.23
C GLY A 6 11.59 22.10 -25.38
N HIS A 7 11.09 20.88 -25.14
CA HIS A 7 11.02 19.79 -26.12
C HIS A 7 9.65 19.67 -26.82
N LEU A 8 8.67 20.52 -26.49
CA LEU A 8 7.37 20.54 -27.15
C LEU A 8 7.38 21.38 -28.43
N SER A 9 6.52 21.00 -29.38
CA SER A 9 6.20 21.83 -30.53
C SER A 9 5.45 23.11 -30.11
N ALA A 10 5.40 24.10 -31.00
CA ALA A 10 4.70 25.36 -30.75
C ALA A 10 3.19 25.16 -30.50
N GLU A 11 2.58 24.18 -31.17
CA GLU A 11 1.16 23.84 -31.02
C GLU A 11 0.87 23.24 -29.64
N GLU A 12 1.68 22.28 -29.19
CA GLU A 12 1.52 21.65 -27.87
C GLU A 12 1.79 22.62 -26.72
N SER A 13 2.73 23.55 -26.90
CA SER A 13 3.01 24.59 -25.90
C SER A 13 1.83 25.55 -25.74
N HIS A 14 1.16 25.90 -26.85
CA HIS A 14 -0.01 26.77 -26.83
C HIS A 14 -1.22 26.15 -26.13
N GLU A 15 -1.44 24.84 -26.31
CA GLU A 15 -2.50 24.12 -25.59
C GLU A 15 -2.23 24.08 -24.07
N ILE A 16 -0.98 23.95 -23.64
CA ILE A 16 -0.62 24.02 -22.22
C ILE A 16 -0.84 25.43 -21.66
N GLU A 17 -0.49 26.48 -22.41
CA GLU A 17 -0.76 27.87 -22.03
C GLU A 17 -2.26 28.15 -21.88
N LYS A 18 -3.07 27.62 -22.79
CA LYS A 18 -4.53 27.69 -22.70
C LYS A 18 -5.05 26.96 -21.46
N LEU A 19 -4.54 25.77 -21.15
CA LEU A 19 -4.91 25.02 -19.95
C LEU A 19 -4.50 25.75 -18.66
N MET A 20 -3.37 26.45 -18.64
CA MET A 20 -2.96 27.30 -17.51
C MET A 20 -3.90 28.50 -17.35
N ALA A 21 -4.34 29.11 -18.45
CA ALA A 21 -5.29 30.23 -18.41
C ALA A 21 -6.71 29.81 -17.95
N GLU A 22 -7.13 28.59 -18.30
CA GLU A 22 -8.46 28.05 -17.96
C GLU A 22 -8.50 27.42 -16.55
N ASN A 23 -7.35 27.02 -16.00
CA ASN A 23 -7.28 26.28 -14.74
C ASN A 23 -6.18 26.81 -13.80
N GLU A 24 -6.62 27.55 -12.78
CA GLU A 24 -5.75 28.12 -11.72
C GLU A 24 -4.90 27.06 -11.02
N PHE A 25 -5.42 25.84 -10.81
CA PHE A 25 -4.64 24.76 -10.20
C PHE A 25 -3.49 24.29 -11.10
N VAL A 26 -3.71 24.25 -12.42
CA VAL A 26 -2.65 23.89 -13.38
C VAL A 26 -1.60 25.01 -13.44
N ASN A 27 -2.04 26.27 -13.45
CA ASN A 27 -1.15 27.42 -13.38
C ASN A 27 -0.24 27.39 -12.14
N ASP A 28 -0.82 27.22 -10.95
CA ASP A 28 -0.08 27.16 -9.69
C ASP A 28 0.90 25.97 -9.65
N ALA A 29 0.48 24.80 -10.15
CA ALA A 29 1.34 23.63 -10.23
C ALA A 29 2.52 23.86 -11.18
N MET A 30 2.29 24.53 -12.31
CA MET A 30 3.32 24.85 -13.30
C MET A 30 4.29 25.91 -12.79
N GLU A 31 3.82 26.92 -12.06
CA GLU A 31 4.66 27.92 -11.41
C GLU A 31 5.54 27.27 -10.32
N GLY A 32 4.96 26.42 -9.47
CA GLY A 32 5.69 25.65 -8.48
C GLY A 32 6.76 24.72 -9.07
N LEU A 33 6.45 24.09 -10.21
CA LEU A 33 7.40 23.24 -10.93
C LEU A 33 8.51 24.06 -11.62
N SER A 34 8.18 25.25 -12.13
CA SER A 34 9.13 26.18 -12.77
C SER A 34 10.11 26.80 -11.78
N GLY A 35 9.70 26.99 -10.51
CA GLY A 35 10.56 27.45 -9.41
C GLY A 35 11.66 26.48 -9.01
N LEU A 36 11.62 25.22 -9.48
CA LEU A 36 12.67 24.24 -9.21
C LEU A 36 13.88 24.48 -10.11
N SER A 37 14.99 24.98 -9.55
CA SER A 37 16.20 25.34 -10.30
C SER A 37 16.89 24.17 -11.01
N ASN A 38 16.66 22.93 -10.58
CA ASN A 38 17.39 21.76 -11.10
C ASN A 38 16.46 20.77 -11.80
N LYS A 39 16.04 21.12 -13.03
CA LYS A 39 15.17 20.31 -13.88
C LYS A 39 15.72 18.91 -14.19
N LYS A 40 17.05 18.72 -14.13
CA LYS A 40 17.73 17.44 -14.41
C LYS A 40 17.40 16.35 -13.38
N ASN A 41 17.03 16.73 -12.16
CA ASN A 41 16.67 15.77 -11.10
C ASN A 41 15.16 15.54 -10.99
N LEU A 42 14.36 16.23 -11.79
CA LEU A 42 12.91 16.24 -11.63
C LEU A 42 12.29 14.88 -11.97
N GLU A 43 12.79 14.20 -13.00
CA GLU A 43 12.35 12.83 -13.33
C GLU A 43 12.67 11.84 -12.22
N SER A 44 13.91 11.88 -11.70
CA SER A 44 14.29 11.04 -10.57
C SER A 44 13.48 11.36 -9.31
N LEU A 45 13.15 12.62 -9.08
CA LEU A 45 12.31 13.04 -7.97
C LEU A 45 10.89 12.48 -8.10
N VAL A 46 10.31 12.51 -9.29
CA VAL A 46 8.99 11.91 -9.56
C VAL A 46 9.02 10.40 -9.36
N GLU A 47 10.07 9.74 -9.83
CA GLU A 47 10.25 8.29 -9.65
C GLU A 47 10.39 7.92 -8.16
N GLN A 48 11.18 8.68 -7.40
CA GLN A 48 11.33 8.50 -5.95
C GLN A 48 10.00 8.73 -5.24
N LEU A 49 9.29 9.81 -5.57
CA LEU A 49 8.01 10.14 -4.97
C LEU A 49 6.96 9.06 -5.22
N ASN A 50 6.87 8.56 -6.45
CA ASN A 50 5.97 7.47 -6.82
C ASN A 50 6.30 6.19 -6.01
N THR A 51 7.58 5.83 -5.98
CA THR A 51 8.07 4.66 -5.23
C THR A 51 7.73 4.77 -3.74
N ASP A 52 7.96 5.94 -3.13
CA ASP A 52 7.70 6.18 -1.70
C ASP A 52 6.20 6.17 -1.38
N LEU A 53 5.36 6.69 -2.26
CA LEU A 53 3.90 6.61 -2.15
C LEU A 53 3.42 5.16 -2.14
N HIS A 54 3.85 4.37 -3.13
CA HIS A 54 3.53 2.95 -3.19
C HIS A 54 3.98 2.22 -1.93
N LYS A 55 5.23 2.46 -1.48
CA LYS A 55 5.78 1.87 -0.27
C LYS A 55 4.94 2.22 0.98
N LYS A 56 4.58 3.49 1.17
CA LYS A 56 3.74 3.90 2.32
C LYS A 56 2.35 3.27 2.29
N LEU A 57 1.75 3.12 1.11
CA LEU A 57 0.46 2.45 0.94
C LEU A 57 0.56 0.96 1.25
N GLU A 58 1.61 0.29 0.78
CA GLU A 58 1.88 -1.11 1.07
C GLU A 58 2.19 -1.35 2.55
N GLU A 59 3.00 -0.50 3.19
CA GLU A 59 3.27 -0.58 4.62
C GLU A 59 1.98 -0.47 5.44
N LYS A 60 1.08 0.46 5.09
CA LYS A 60 -0.23 0.59 5.75
C LYS A 60 -1.08 -0.66 5.57
N LYS A 61 -1.09 -1.25 4.37
CA LYS A 61 -1.79 -2.50 4.05
C LYS A 61 -1.19 -3.70 4.81
N ASN A 62 0.12 -3.80 4.84
CA ASN A 62 0.87 -4.88 5.50
C ASN A 62 0.75 -4.81 7.03
N ARG A 63 0.76 -3.61 7.62
CA ARG A 63 0.46 -3.41 9.05
C ARG A 63 -0.94 -3.89 9.42
N LYS A 64 -1.95 -3.63 8.57
CA LYS A 64 -3.31 -4.14 8.77
C LYS A 64 -3.37 -5.67 8.63
N LYS A 65 -2.70 -6.25 7.64
CA LYS A 65 -2.63 -7.71 7.45
C LYS A 65 -1.94 -8.42 8.63
N LYS A 66 -0.79 -7.91 9.09
CA LYS A 66 -0.02 -8.49 10.20
C LYS A 66 -0.78 -8.50 11.53
N ARG A 67 -1.70 -7.54 11.73
CA ARG A 67 -2.63 -7.55 12.89
C ARG A 67 -3.66 -8.68 12.79
N ARG A 68 -4.25 -8.91 11.61
CA ARG A 68 -5.22 -10.00 11.41
C ARG A 68 -4.61 -11.40 11.59
N VAL A 69 -3.36 -11.60 11.18
CA VAL A 69 -2.70 -12.91 11.34
C VAL A 69 -2.45 -13.27 12.82
N LYS A 70 -2.25 -12.29 13.71
CA LYS A 70 -2.10 -12.54 15.15
C LYS A 70 -3.40 -13.01 15.83
N GLU A 71 -4.56 -12.67 15.28
CA GLU A 71 -5.87 -12.97 15.87
C GLU A 71 -6.21 -14.47 15.83
N TYR A 72 -5.82 -15.15 14.75
CA TYR A 72 -6.10 -16.58 14.58
C TYR A 72 -5.22 -17.52 15.42
N SER A 73 -4.12 -17.03 15.98
CA SER A 73 -3.18 -17.87 16.73
C SER A 73 -3.80 -18.47 18.00
N TRP A 74 -4.69 -17.71 18.68
CA TRP A 74 -5.42 -18.21 19.85
C TRP A 74 -6.53 -19.19 19.48
N VAL A 75 -7.14 -19.02 18.31
CA VAL A 75 -8.19 -19.92 17.80
C VAL A 75 -7.63 -21.31 17.53
N TYR A 76 -6.44 -21.42 16.94
CA TYR A 76 -5.78 -22.72 16.73
C TYR A 76 -5.43 -23.42 18.06
N LEU A 77 -4.98 -22.67 19.06
CA LEU A 77 -4.65 -23.22 20.38
C LEU A 77 -5.91 -23.77 21.09
N ALA A 78 -7.02 -23.02 21.05
CA ALA A 78 -8.30 -23.47 21.59
C ALA A 78 -8.83 -24.72 20.86
N LEU A 79 -8.72 -24.76 19.53
CA LEU A 79 -9.14 -25.91 18.73
C LEU A 79 -8.37 -27.19 19.09
N ILE A 80 -7.03 -27.08 19.23
CA ILE A 80 -6.19 -28.22 19.65
C ILE A 80 -6.60 -28.70 21.04
N LEU A 81 -6.82 -27.77 21.98
CA LEU A 81 -7.22 -28.12 23.35
C LEU A 81 -8.55 -28.87 23.39
N ILE A 82 -9.54 -28.46 22.58
CA ILE A 82 -10.83 -29.17 22.45
C ILE A 82 -10.62 -30.58 21.92
N ILE A 83 -9.79 -30.76 20.88
CA ILE A 83 -9.50 -32.09 20.31
C ILE A 83 -8.85 -32.99 21.37
N VAL A 84 -7.88 -32.48 22.14
CA VAL A 84 -7.24 -33.24 23.23
C VAL A 84 -8.26 -33.64 24.28
N LEU A 85 -9.17 -32.75 24.68
CA LEU A 85 -10.23 -33.08 25.65
C LEU A 85 -11.14 -34.20 25.14
N VAL A 86 -11.52 -34.19 23.86
CA VAL A 86 -12.33 -35.25 23.25
C VAL A 86 -11.58 -36.59 23.28
N VAL A 87 -10.30 -36.60 22.93
CA VAL A 87 -9.47 -37.82 22.95
C VAL A 87 -9.36 -38.37 24.38
N VAL A 88 -9.12 -37.51 25.37
CA VAL A 88 -9.04 -37.92 26.79
C VAL A 88 -10.38 -38.47 27.27
N ALA A 89 -11.50 -37.84 26.92
CA ALA A 89 -12.83 -38.30 27.28
C ALA A 89 -13.13 -39.69 26.70
N VAL A 90 -12.85 -39.90 25.41
CA VAL A 90 -13.02 -41.20 24.75
C VAL A 90 -12.11 -42.25 25.39
N PHE A 91 -10.85 -41.90 25.65
CA PHE A 91 -9.89 -42.80 26.30
C PHE A 91 -10.35 -43.25 27.69
N MET A 92 -10.90 -42.33 28.49
CA MET A 92 -11.47 -42.64 29.81
C MET A 92 -12.65 -43.61 29.71
N ILE A 93 -13.56 -43.40 28.76
CA ILE A 93 -14.72 -44.28 28.56
C ILE A 93 -14.29 -45.68 28.14
N LEU A 94 -13.34 -45.80 27.21
CA LEU A 94 -12.81 -47.07 26.76
C LEU A 94 -12.11 -47.83 27.91
N ARG A 95 -11.33 -47.12 28.73
CA ARG A 95 -10.71 -47.69 29.94
C ARG A 95 -11.73 -48.19 30.95
N LEU A 96 -12.83 -47.46 31.14
CA LEU A 96 -13.90 -47.84 32.06
C LEU A 96 -14.68 -49.07 31.55
N GLN A 97 -14.89 -49.17 30.23
CA GLN A 97 -15.53 -50.34 29.62
C GLN A 97 -14.65 -51.60 29.65
N GLN A 98 -13.32 -51.47 29.54
CA GLN A 98 -12.39 -52.61 29.65
C GLN A 98 -12.24 -53.16 31.07
N SER A 99 -12.66 -52.40 32.09
CA SER A 99 -12.56 -52.80 33.51
C SER A 99 -13.85 -53.43 34.06
N ARG A 100 -14.87 -53.64 33.23
CA ARG A 100 -16.07 -54.45 33.53
C ARG A 100 -16.00 -55.78 32.79
#